data_AF-A0A417CWK6-F1
#
_entry.id   AF-A0A417CWK6-F1
#
_cell.length_a   1.000
_cell.length_b   1.000
_cell.length_c   1.000
_cell.angle_alpha   90.00
_cell.angle_beta   90.00
_cell.angle_gamma   90.00
#
_symmetry.space_group_name_H-M   'P 1'
#
loop_
_entity.id
_entity.type
_entity.pdbx_description
1 polymer ?
#
loop_
_entity_poly.entity_id
_entity_poly.type
_entity_poly.pdbx_seq_one_letter_code
_entity_poly.pdbx_strand_id
1 'polypeptide(L)'
;MNDAALVNMHYNKKEVIKKQAKKWFSPAYGAMLFRNVLMLPYREFSSFKYSHLPSPFLKATYWKVWDEEGTVLDEVCKNRFRTVFDVNQYVMKYWQYMEGKFTPQSSKLGRFYTIGKHDQQIHHTIRRQACKMICLNDDVNVGDFEKQKKEIQKSFEVIFRRNRLLRCNCK
;
A
#
# COMPACT_ATOMS: atom_id res chain seq x y z
N MET A 1 11.07 -16.07 10.36
CA MET A 1 9.67 -15.96 9.92
C MET A 1 9.52 -14.74 9.02
N ASN A 2 8.64 -14.73 8.03
CA ASN A 2 8.26 -13.49 7.34
C ASN A 2 6.73 -13.37 7.31
N ASP A 3 6.19 -12.21 6.96
CA ASP A 3 4.74 -11.96 7.03
C ASP A 3 3.91 -13.00 6.27
N ALA A 4 4.40 -13.47 5.11
CA ALA A 4 3.72 -14.46 4.28
C ALA A 4 3.77 -15.87 4.91
N ALA A 5 4.93 -16.26 5.43
CA ALA A 5 5.09 -17.52 6.14
C ALA A 5 4.17 -17.60 7.36
N LEU A 6 4.09 -16.52 8.14
CA LEU A 6 3.24 -16.47 9.33
C LEU A 6 1.76 -16.68 8.96
N VAL A 7 1.24 -15.98 7.95
CA VAL A 7 -0.16 -16.21 7.54
C VAL A 7 -0.40 -17.58 6.90
N ASN A 8 0.58 -18.16 6.20
CA ASN A 8 0.44 -19.51 5.63
C ASN A 8 0.36 -20.60 6.72
N MET A 9 0.87 -20.34 7.93
CA MET A 9 0.72 -21.27 9.06
C MET A 9 -0.73 -21.35 9.57
N HIS A 10 -1.52 -20.28 9.38
CA HIS A 10 -2.91 -20.19 9.84
C HIS A 10 -3.94 -20.49 8.76
N TYR A 11 -3.59 -20.28 7.49
CA TYR A 11 -4.56 -20.29 6.41
C TYR A 11 -4.13 -21.16 5.24
N ASN A 12 -5.06 -21.99 4.77
CA ASN A 12 -4.90 -22.69 3.51
C ASN A 12 -5.25 -21.78 2.32
N LYS A 13 -4.29 -21.53 1.44
CA LYS A 13 -4.47 -20.67 0.26
C LYS A 13 -5.63 -21.07 -0.64
N LYS A 14 -5.82 -22.36 -0.91
CA LYS A 14 -6.89 -22.83 -1.81
C LYS A 14 -8.26 -22.51 -1.22
N GLU A 15 -8.42 -22.71 0.09
CA GLU A 15 -9.66 -22.39 0.79
C GLU A 15 -9.94 -20.89 0.84
N VAL A 16 -8.92 -20.08 1.16
CA VAL A 16 -9.03 -18.61 1.14
C VAL A 16 -9.45 -18.11 -0.23
N ILE A 17 -8.79 -18.55 -1.29
CA ILE A 17 -9.10 -18.13 -2.66
C ILE A 17 -10.50 -18.60 -3.06
N LYS A 18 -10.88 -19.83 -2.74
CA LYS A 18 -12.23 -20.36 -3.03
C LYS A 18 -13.30 -19.53 -2.32
N LYS A 19 -13.13 -19.24 -1.04
CA LYS A 19 -14.07 -18.45 -0.22
C LYS A 19 -14.20 -17.00 -0.71
N GLN A 20 -13.09 -16.43 -1.18
CA GLN A 20 -13.00 -15.01 -1.54
C GLN A 20 -12.80 -14.78 -3.05
N ALA A 21 -13.21 -15.72 -3.90
CA ALA A 21 -12.86 -15.73 -5.33
C ALA A 21 -13.21 -14.44 -6.07
N LYS A 22 -14.38 -13.86 -5.79
CA LYS A 22 -14.82 -12.58 -6.38
C LYS A 22 -13.87 -11.42 -6.07
N LYS A 23 -13.22 -11.45 -4.89
CA LYS A 23 -12.25 -10.41 -4.49
C LYS A 23 -10.87 -10.69 -5.08
N TRP A 24 -10.41 -11.94 -5.09
CA TRP A 24 -9.12 -12.31 -5.67
C TRP A 24 -9.07 -12.14 -7.19
N PHE A 25 -10.20 -12.33 -7.88
CA PHE A 25 -10.29 -12.24 -9.33
C PHE A 25 -11.10 -11.03 -9.83
N SER A 26 -11.11 -9.95 -9.05
CA SER A 26 -11.84 -8.74 -9.42
C SER A 26 -11.25 -8.07 -10.67
N PRO A 27 -12.08 -7.61 -11.62
CA PRO A 27 -11.62 -6.86 -12.79
C PRO A 27 -11.01 -5.50 -12.40
N ALA A 28 -11.25 -5.01 -11.18
CA ALA A 28 -10.68 -3.77 -10.68
C ALA A 28 -9.14 -3.74 -10.77
N TYR A 29 -8.48 -4.90 -10.69
CA TYR A 29 -7.03 -4.99 -10.76
C TYR A 29 -6.45 -4.73 -12.17
N GLY A 30 -7.27 -4.76 -13.22
CA GLY A 30 -6.82 -4.68 -14.60
C GLY A 30 -5.79 -5.77 -14.93
N ALA A 31 -4.70 -5.42 -15.61
CA ALA A 31 -3.64 -6.37 -15.98
C ALA A 31 -2.99 -7.10 -14.78
N MET A 32 -3.09 -6.56 -13.55
CA MET A 32 -2.57 -7.23 -12.37
C MET A 32 -3.35 -8.50 -12.00
N LEU A 33 -4.56 -8.69 -12.54
CA LEU A 33 -5.34 -9.91 -12.37
C LEU A 33 -4.60 -11.14 -12.88
N PHE A 34 -3.87 -11.02 -14.00
CA PHE A 34 -3.08 -12.12 -14.56
C PHE A 34 -2.03 -12.63 -13.59
N ARG A 35 -1.45 -11.77 -12.74
CA ARG A 35 -0.54 -12.20 -11.68
C ARG A 35 -1.23 -13.13 -10.69
N ASN A 36 -2.47 -12.84 -10.30
CA ASN A 36 -3.20 -13.72 -9.37
C ASN A 36 -3.46 -15.10 -10.00
N VAL A 37 -3.79 -15.14 -11.30
CA VAL A 37 -4.00 -16.38 -12.06
C VAL A 37 -2.69 -17.18 -12.15
N LEU A 38 -1.58 -16.54 -12.54
CA LEU A 38 -0.26 -17.19 -12.62
C LEU A 38 0.22 -17.72 -11.27
N MET A 39 -0.22 -17.10 -10.17
CA MET A 39 0.12 -17.54 -8.82
C MET A 39 -0.77 -18.67 -8.29
N LEU A 40 -1.86 -19.05 -8.98
CA LEU A 40 -2.78 -20.11 -8.52
C LEU A 40 -2.12 -21.49 -8.28
N PRO A 41 -1.21 -21.99 -9.14
CA PRO A 41 -0.65 -23.33 -9.00
C PRO A 41 0.21 -23.51 -7.74
N TYR A 42 0.78 -22.42 -7.21
CA TYR A 42 1.60 -22.48 -6.01
C TYR A 42 0.77 -22.87 -4.78
N ARG A 43 1.30 -23.78 -3.96
CA ARG A 43 0.62 -24.30 -2.76
C ARG A 43 0.29 -23.20 -1.75
N GLU A 44 1.22 -22.28 -1.54
CA GLU A 44 1.16 -21.23 -0.52
C GLU A 44 1.18 -19.83 -1.14
N PHE A 45 0.89 -18.82 -0.32
CA PHE A 45 1.10 -17.43 -0.71
C PHE A 45 2.59 -17.10 -0.59
N SER A 46 3.27 -16.84 -1.71
CA SER A 46 4.69 -16.50 -1.69
C SER A 46 4.94 -15.05 -1.27
N SER A 47 4.11 -14.12 -1.77
CA SER A 47 4.14 -12.70 -1.43
C SER A 47 2.89 -12.01 -1.98
N PHE A 48 2.65 -10.78 -1.53
CA PHE A 48 1.63 -9.91 -2.08
C PHE A 48 2.25 -8.66 -2.70
N LYS A 49 1.54 -8.03 -3.64
CA LYS A 49 2.02 -6.81 -4.28
C LYS A 49 2.04 -5.65 -3.29
N TYR A 50 3.19 -5.03 -3.12
CA TYR A 50 3.34 -3.74 -2.46
C TYR A 50 3.13 -2.61 -3.47
N SER A 51 2.18 -1.73 -3.19
CA SER A 51 1.88 -0.57 -4.04
C SER A 51 2.68 0.67 -3.65
N HIS A 52 3.42 0.65 -2.54
CA HIS A 52 4.03 1.84 -1.92
C HIS A 52 3.02 3.00 -1.76
N LEU A 53 1.79 2.64 -1.38
CA LEU A 53 0.71 3.58 -1.08
C LEU A 53 0.16 3.29 0.32
N PRO A 54 -0.46 4.30 0.97
CA PRO A 54 -1.29 4.11 2.15
C PRO A 54 -2.17 2.87 2.03
N SER A 55 -2.13 2.02 3.06
CA SER A 55 -2.91 0.79 3.14
C SER A 55 -3.94 0.93 4.26
N PRO A 56 -5.22 0.58 4.01
CA PRO A 56 -6.23 0.61 5.05
C PRO A 56 -6.05 -0.58 6.01
N PHE A 57 -5.94 -0.28 7.30
CA PHE A 57 -5.87 -1.28 8.36
C PHE A 57 -7.03 -1.11 9.34
N LEU A 58 -7.68 -2.22 9.68
CA LEU A 58 -8.74 -2.26 10.66
C LEU A 58 -8.16 -2.50 12.06
N LYS A 59 -8.61 -1.71 13.04
CA LYS A 59 -8.25 -1.92 14.46
C LYS A 59 -8.60 -3.34 14.93
N ALA A 60 -9.75 -3.86 14.50
CA ALA A 60 -10.16 -5.23 14.80
C ALA A 60 -9.15 -6.29 14.32
N THR A 61 -8.46 -6.05 13.21
CA THR A 61 -7.40 -6.95 12.75
C THR A 61 -6.19 -6.89 13.68
N TYR A 62 -5.78 -5.71 14.13
CA TYR A 62 -4.68 -5.59 15.08
C TYR A 62 -4.94 -6.39 16.35
N TRP A 63 -6.12 -6.21 16.95
CA TRP A 63 -6.50 -6.96 18.16
C TRP A 63 -6.42 -8.47 17.94
N LYS A 64 -6.95 -8.95 16.82
CA LYS A 64 -6.95 -10.36 16.48
C LYS A 64 -5.54 -10.94 16.29
N VAL A 65 -4.68 -10.25 15.56
CA VAL A 65 -3.31 -10.75 15.32
C VAL A 65 -2.46 -10.71 16.60
N TRP A 66 -2.67 -9.72 17.47
CA TRP A 66 -2.02 -9.71 18.78
C TRP A 66 -2.50 -10.84 19.70
N ASP A 67 -3.76 -11.23 19.60
CA ASP A 67 -4.31 -12.38 20.32
C ASP A 67 -3.72 -13.71 19.80
N GLU A 68 -3.63 -13.87 18.48
CA GLU A 68 -3.13 -15.12 17.86
C GLU A 68 -1.59 -15.25 17.87
N GLU A 69 -0.86 -14.15 17.68
CA GLU A 69 0.60 -14.15 17.44
C GLU A 69 1.35 -13.17 18.35
N GLY A 70 0.78 -12.88 19.53
CA GLY A 70 1.34 -11.93 20.49
C GLY A 70 2.80 -12.21 20.86
N THR A 71 3.16 -13.49 21.03
CA THR A 71 4.55 -13.89 21.32
C THR A 71 5.52 -13.51 20.20
N VAL A 72 5.14 -13.73 18.94
CA VAL A 72 5.97 -13.37 17.78
C VAL A 72 6.11 -11.86 17.68
N LEU A 73 5.02 -11.12 17.89
CA LEU A 73 5.03 -9.66 17.84
C LEU A 73 5.84 -9.03 18.97
N ASP A 74 5.70 -9.54 20.19
CA ASP A 74 6.47 -9.10 21.36
C ASP A 74 7.97 -9.31 21.16
N GLU A 75 8.37 -10.44 20.59
CA GLU A 75 9.77 -10.72 20.29
C GLU A 75 10.35 -9.75 19.25
N VAL A 76 9.59 -9.45 18.20
CA VAL A 76 10.00 -8.43 17.21
C VAL A 76 10.17 -7.06 17.87
N CYS A 77 9.32 -6.70 18.84
CA CYS A 77 9.43 -5.43 19.57
C CYS A 77 10.70 -5.33 20.44
N LYS A 78 11.31 -6.45 20.83
CA LYS A 78 12.57 -6.47 21.61
C LYS A 78 13.80 -6.29 20.73
N ASN A 79 13.68 -6.46 19.42
CA ASN A 79 14.80 -6.31 18.50
C ASN A 79 15.18 -4.85 18.33
N ARG A 80 16.44 -4.52 18.67
CA ARG A 80 17.00 -3.17 18.43
C ARG A 80 17.10 -2.84 16.94
N PHE A 81 17.42 -3.83 16.12
CA PHE A 81 17.54 -3.71 14.67
C PHE A 81 16.73 -4.80 14.00
N ARG A 82 16.17 -4.48 12.84
CA ARG A 82 15.34 -5.42 12.09
C ARG A 82 16.16 -6.65 11.69
N THR A 83 15.62 -7.82 11.98
CA THR A 83 16.16 -9.11 11.55
C THR A 83 15.43 -9.63 10.32
N VAL A 84 16.03 -10.62 9.63
CA VAL A 84 15.39 -11.33 8.52
C VAL A 84 14.16 -12.14 8.94
N PHE A 85 13.97 -12.31 10.25
CA PHE A 85 12.87 -13.07 10.82
C PHE A 85 11.73 -12.18 11.36
N ASP A 86 11.88 -10.85 11.26
CA ASP A 86 10.90 -9.91 11.77
C ASP A 86 9.72 -9.74 10.81
N VAL A 87 8.53 -9.96 11.37
CA VAL A 87 7.28 -9.51 10.75
C VAL A 87 7.11 -8.00 10.90
N ASN A 88 6.22 -7.41 10.12
CA ASN A 88 5.93 -5.98 10.17
C ASN A 88 4.42 -5.73 9.97
N GLN A 89 4.02 -4.47 9.83
CA GLN A 89 2.61 -4.09 9.69
C GLN A 89 1.87 -4.81 8.55
N TYR A 90 2.57 -5.35 7.55
CA TYR A 90 1.96 -6.11 6.47
C TYR A 90 1.34 -7.43 6.92
N VAL A 91 1.75 -7.99 8.07
CA VAL A 91 1.05 -9.15 8.66
C VAL A 91 -0.44 -8.86 8.85
N MET A 92 -0.79 -7.66 9.30
CA MET A 92 -2.17 -7.23 9.49
C MET A 92 -2.91 -7.14 8.15
N LYS A 93 -2.24 -6.62 7.12
CA LYS A 93 -2.79 -6.54 5.77
C LYS A 93 -3.06 -7.92 5.21
N TYR A 94 -2.16 -8.86 5.47
CA TYR A 94 -2.27 -10.23 4.96
C TYR A 94 -3.37 -10.99 5.69
N TRP A 95 -3.51 -10.83 7.01
CA TRP A 95 -4.67 -11.35 7.75
C TRP A 95 -6.00 -10.86 7.14
N GLN A 96 -6.10 -9.57 6.84
CA GLN A 96 -7.29 -9.03 6.16
C GLN A 96 -7.53 -9.68 4.80
N TYR A 97 -6.48 -10.01 4.04
CA TYR A 97 -6.62 -10.74 2.78
C TYR A 97 -7.14 -12.16 2.99
N MET A 98 -6.64 -12.86 4.01
CA MET A 98 -7.07 -14.21 4.34
C MET A 98 -8.55 -14.23 4.75
N GLU A 99 -8.97 -13.25 5.54
CA GLU A 99 -10.36 -13.14 6.01
C GLU A 99 -11.31 -12.46 5.02
N GLY A 100 -10.80 -11.95 3.90
CA GLY A 100 -11.59 -11.17 2.95
C GLY A 100 -12.01 -9.79 3.45
N LYS A 101 -11.38 -9.24 4.47
CA LYS A 101 -11.61 -7.88 5.01
C LYS A 101 -10.90 -6.80 4.18
N PHE A 102 -11.07 -6.86 2.87
CA PHE A 102 -10.53 -5.88 1.93
C PHE A 102 -11.49 -5.65 0.77
N THR A 103 -11.28 -4.53 0.07
CA THR A 103 -12.02 -4.17 -1.13
C THR A 103 -11.04 -4.11 -2.30
N PRO A 104 -11.31 -4.80 -3.42
CA PRO A 104 -10.51 -4.67 -4.64
C PRO A 104 -10.40 -3.21 -5.09
N GLN A 105 -9.20 -2.79 -5.49
CA GLN A 105 -8.95 -1.41 -5.90
C GLN A 105 -8.19 -1.37 -7.22
N SER A 106 -8.41 -0.30 -7.98
CA SER A 106 -7.68 -0.05 -9.21
C SER A 106 -6.21 0.23 -8.94
N SER A 107 -5.34 -0.38 -9.74
CA SER A 107 -3.91 -0.05 -9.76
C SER A 107 -3.63 1.41 -10.15
N LYS A 108 -4.63 2.13 -10.69
CA LYS A 108 -4.56 3.55 -11.05
C LYS A 108 -4.91 4.50 -9.89
N LEU A 109 -5.30 3.97 -8.72
CA LEU A 109 -5.75 4.79 -7.59
C LEU A 109 -4.71 5.82 -7.15
N GLY A 110 -3.44 5.39 -7.09
CA GLY A 110 -2.34 6.25 -6.70
C GLY A 110 -1.03 5.87 -7.38
N ARG A 111 -0.04 6.74 -7.20
CA ARG A 111 1.29 6.57 -7.79
C ARG A 111 2.37 6.84 -6.76
N PHE A 112 3.43 6.05 -6.84
CA PHE A 112 4.67 6.26 -6.10
C PHE A 112 5.67 6.99 -7.00
N TYR A 113 6.32 8.01 -6.45
CA TYR A 113 7.37 8.74 -7.13
C TYR A 113 8.56 8.95 -6.20
N THR A 114 9.75 8.80 -6.77
CA THR A 114 11.01 9.19 -6.15
C THR A 114 11.40 10.62 -6.57
N ILE A 115 11.61 11.51 -5.60
CA ILE A 115 12.08 12.88 -5.81
C ILE A 115 13.51 12.86 -6.37
N GLY A 116 13.82 13.76 -7.30
CA GLY A 116 15.06 13.81 -8.06
C GLY A 116 15.06 12.92 -9.31
N LYS A 117 14.23 11.86 -9.33
CA LYS A 117 14.08 10.96 -10.49
C LYS A 117 12.81 11.25 -11.30
N HIS A 118 11.74 11.71 -10.65
CA HIS A 118 10.41 11.82 -11.26
C HIS A 118 9.81 13.23 -11.16
N ASP A 119 10.63 14.27 -11.05
CA ASP A 119 10.18 15.63 -10.70
C ASP A 119 9.11 16.16 -11.65
N GLN A 120 9.31 15.99 -12.96
CA GLN A 120 8.31 16.42 -13.95
C GLN A 120 6.99 15.66 -13.80
N GLN A 121 7.04 14.34 -13.56
CA GLN A 121 5.86 13.52 -13.36
C GLN A 121 5.15 13.88 -12.05
N ILE A 122 5.88 14.21 -10.99
CA ILE A 122 5.35 14.69 -9.71
C ILE A 122 4.57 15.99 -9.95
N HIS A 123 5.19 17.00 -10.55
CA HIS A 123 4.54 18.29 -10.81
C HIS A 123 3.33 18.15 -11.73
N HIS A 124 3.44 17.35 -12.79
CA HIS A 124 2.33 17.08 -13.69
C HIS A 124 1.16 16.42 -12.95
N THR A 125 1.44 15.37 -12.18
CA THR A 125 0.42 14.60 -11.44
C THR A 125 -0.30 15.46 -10.42
N ILE A 126 0.45 16.27 -9.68
CA ILE A 126 -0.09 17.23 -8.72
C ILE A 126 -0.98 18.23 -9.48
N ARG A 127 -0.42 19.02 -10.42
CA ARG A 127 -1.13 20.12 -11.10
C ARG A 127 -2.37 19.66 -11.88
N ARG A 128 -2.33 18.45 -12.46
CA ARG A 128 -3.45 17.87 -13.23
C ARG A 128 -4.39 17.01 -12.38
N GLN A 129 -4.08 16.79 -11.10
CA GLN A 129 -4.83 15.87 -10.23
C GLN A 129 -5.01 14.48 -10.88
N ALA A 130 -3.93 13.95 -11.48
CA ALA A 130 -3.99 12.77 -12.34
C ALA A 130 -4.23 11.44 -11.60
N CYS A 131 -4.11 11.44 -10.27
CA CYS A 131 -4.48 10.31 -9.41
C CYS A 131 -5.03 10.82 -8.06
N LYS A 132 -5.73 9.94 -7.34
CA LYS A 132 -6.35 10.29 -6.05
C LYS A 132 -5.35 10.35 -4.89
N MET A 133 -4.20 9.71 -5.06
CA MET A 133 -3.20 9.55 -4.01
C MET A 133 -1.80 9.53 -4.61
N ILE A 134 -0.87 10.20 -3.96
CA ILE A 134 0.54 10.24 -4.35
C ILE A 134 1.39 9.87 -3.13
N CYS A 135 2.38 9.01 -3.33
CA CYS A 135 3.44 8.78 -2.36
C CYS A 135 4.72 9.36 -2.96
N LEU A 136 5.30 10.34 -2.26
CA LEU A 136 6.58 10.94 -2.62
C LEU A 136 7.62 10.41 -1.64
N ASN A 137 8.69 9.84 -2.16
CA ASN A 137 9.82 9.38 -1.36
C ASN A 137 11.09 10.04 -1.86
N ASP A 138 12.00 10.37 -0.95
CA ASP A 138 13.36 10.76 -1.28
C ASP A 138 14.25 9.51 -1.47
N ASP A 139 15.45 9.76 -1.97
CA ASP A 139 16.50 8.78 -2.18
C ASP A 139 17.84 9.51 -2.02
N VAL A 140 18.97 8.79 -2.00
CA VAL A 140 20.32 9.35 -1.80
C VAL A 140 20.63 10.45 -2.82
N ASN A 141 19.98 10.42 -3.99
CA ASN A 141 20.17 11.33 -5.11
C ASN A 141 19.06 12.39 -5.22
N VAL A 142 18.57 12.95 -4.11
CA VAL A 142 17.51 13.98 -4.14
C VAL A 142 17.94 15.26 -4.90
N GLY A 143 19.24 15.48 -5.05
CA GLY A 143 19.81 16.71 -5.63
C GLY A 143 19.67 17.88 -4.67
N ASP A 144 19.31 19.06 -5.20
CA ASP A 144 19.05 20.25 -4.39
C ASP A 144 17.69 20.16 -3.69
N PHE A 145 17.71 19.75 -2.42
CA PHE A 145 16.52 19.60 -1.58
C PHE A 145 15.67 20.88 -1.52
N GLU A 146 16.28 22.05 -1.33
CA GLU A 146 15.53 23.30 -1.19
C GLU A 146 14.85 23.70 -2.49
N LYS A 147 15.49 23.43 -3.64
CA LYS A 147 14.85 23.59 -4.94
C LYS A 147 13.65 22.64 -5.10
N GLN A 148 13.83 21.35 -4.82
CA GLN A 148 12.76 20.36 -4.98
C GLN A 148 11.54 20.67 -4.09
N LYS A 149 11.80 21.00 -2.83
CA LYS A 149 10.78 21.45 -1.87
C LYS A 149 9.99 22.63 -2.41
N LYS A 150 10.66 23.69 -2.90
CA LYS A 150 10.01 24.88 -3.46
C LYS A 150 9.15 24.54 -4.69
N GLU A 151 9.64 23.71 -5.61
CA GLU A 151 8.89 23.36 -6.83
C GLU A 151 7.68 22.46 -6.56
N ILE A 152 7.79 21.55 -5.59
CA ILE A 152 6.66 20.74 -5.13
C ILE A 152 5.61 21.63 -4.45
N GLN A 153 6.04 22.55 -3.56
CA GLN A 153 5.14 23.52 -2.92
C GLN A 153 4.40 24.38 -3.94
N LYS A 154 5.11 24.96 -4.93
CA LYS A 154 4.50 25.71 -6.04
C LYS A 154 3.45 24.88 -6.78
N SER A 155 3.72 23.60 -7.00
CA SER A 155 2.79 22.70 -7.70
C SER A 155 1.50 22.49 -6.90
N PHE A 156 1.58 22.36 -5.58
CA PHE A 156 0.42 22.28 -4.69
C PHE A 156 -0.34 23.62 -4.60
N GLU A 157 0.36 24.74 -4.54
CA GLU A 157 -0.25 26.07 -4.50
C GLU A 157 -1.15 26.35 -5.69
N VAL A 158 -0.80 25.88 -6.90
CA VAL A 158 -1.64 25.99 -8.10
C VAL A 158 -3.04 25.39 -7.87
N ILE A 159 -3.13 24.25 -7.17
CA ILE A 159 -4.41 23.58 -6.91
C ILE A 159 -5.14 24.24 -5.74
N PHE A 160 -4.43 24.58 -4.67
CA PHE A 160 -5.05 25.17 -3.49
C PHE A 160 -5.56 26.61 -3.73
N ARG A 161 -4.85 27.42 -4.53
CA ARG A 161 -5.35 28.74 -4.96
C ARG A 161 -6.57 28.62 -5.87
N ARG A 162 -6.54 27.67 -6.82
CA ARG A 162 -7.68 27.38 -7.70
C ARG A 162 -8.93 26.94 -6.91
N ASN A 163 -8.75 26.13 -5.86
CA ASN A 163 -9.84 25.69 -5.00
C ASN A 163 -10.34 26.76 -4.02
N ARG A 164 -9.54 27.80 -3.70
CA ARG A 164 -10.05 28.98 -2.96
C ARG A 164 -10.98 29.84 -3.81
N LEU A 165 -10.66 30.04 -5.09
CA LEU A 165 -11.52 30.79 -6.02
C LEU A 165 -12.87 30.11 -6.29
N LEU A 166 -12.94 28.79 -6.18
CA LEU A 166 -14.19 28.01 -6.34
C LEU A 166 -15.00 27.83 -5.04
N ARG A 167 -14.51 28.30 -3.88
CA ARG A 167 -15.22 28.21 -2.59
C ARG A 167 -15.92 29.51 -2.14
N CYS A 168 -15.90 30.57 -2.95
CA CYS A 168 -16.71 31.77 -2.73
C CYS A 168 -17.88 31.80 -3.71
N ASN A 169 -18.93 31.01 -3.42
CA ASN A 169 -20.31 31.26 -3.85
C ASN A 169 -21.22 30.27 -3.13
N CYS A 170 -21.47 30.54 -1.85
CA CYS A 170 -22.73 30.20 -1.21
C CYS A 170 -23.17 31.47 -0.47
N LYS A 171 -24.18 32.12 -1.04
CA LYS A 171 -25.11 32.97 -0.28
C LYS A 171 -25.92 32.07 0.64
#